data_AF-A0A2V8PNE2-F1
#
_entry.id   AF-A0A2V8PNE2-F1
#
_cell.length_a   1.000
_cell.length_b   1.000
_cell.length_c   1.000
_cell.angle_alpha   90.00
_cell.angle_beta   90.00
_cell.angle_gamma   90.00
#
_symmetry.space_group_name_H-M   'P 1'
#
loop_
_entity.id
_entity.type
_entity.pdbx_description
1 polymer ?
#
loop_
_entity_poly.entity_id
_entity_poly.type
_entity_poly.pdbx_seq_one_letter_code
_entity_poly.pdbx_strand_id
1 'polypeptide(L)'
;MTGRHLEDFLARRPSQKLRNELGAHLFELFYFQVLKIEALHADPHWGNYLFTDDASISLVDFGCVKYLSPESVAYLRSVFLYPGETDSVDFRRLLEKYYDDIGEKLLPGARRALIGLAENFYRKVYPPKPEKNQLFDFSDTTFLRDFLRESKNLFRTKGVITEFIFMGRAEMGLYQTLHRLKARVPTSQIVKKYL
;
A
#
# COMPACT_ATOMS: atom_id res chain seq x y z
N MET A 1 22.34 6.00 14.92
CA MET A 1 20.93 5.62 14.67
C MET A 1 20.52 4.61 15.73
N THR A 2 19.34 4.79 16.31
CA THR A 2 18.76 3.88 17.32
C THR A 2 17.70 2.99 16.65
N GLY A 3 17.53 1.78 17.16
CA GLY A 3 16.52 0.83 16.65
C GLY A 3 17.12 -0.51 16.23
N ARG A 4 16.24 -1.43 15.85
CA ARG A 4 16.55 -2.82 15.49
C ARG A 4 15.87 -3.20 14.18
N HIS A 5 16.52 -4.08 13.41
CA HIS A 5 15.84 -4.73 12.31
C HIS A 5 14.65 -5.56 12.82
N LEU A 6 13.69 -5.83 11.93
CA LEU A 6 12.42 -6.45 12.31
C LEU A 6 12.58 -7.78 13.06
N GLU A 7 13.52 -8.64 12.68
CA GLU A 7 13.75 -9.93 13.37
C GLU A 7 14.24 -9.71 14.82
N ASP A 8 15.26 -8.87 15.00
CA ASP A 8 15.81 -8.55 16.32
C ASP A 8 14.79 -7.84 17.20
N PHE A 9 13.95 -6.99 16.60
CA PHE A 9 12.84 -6.33 17.27
C PHE A 9 11.80 -7.37 17.75
N LEU A 10 11.36 -8.28 16.87
CA LEU A 10 10.37 -9.31 17.21
C LEU A 10 10.91 -10.35 18.21
N ALA A 11 12.21 -10.65 18.19
CA ALA A 11 12.87 -11.54 19.14
C ALA A 11 12.75 -11.06 20.59
N ARG A 12 12.63 -9.74 20.81
CA ARG A 12 12.35 -9.14 22.13
C ARG A 12 10.90 -9.28 22.59
N ARG A 13 10.05 -9.94 21.81
CA ARG A 13 8.64 -10.21 22.11
C ARG A 13 7.87 -8.91 22.46
N PRO A 14 7.89 -7.89 21.58
CA PRO A 14 7.19 -6.63 21.82
C PRO A 14 5.69 -6.90 22.01
N SER A 15 5.05 -6.06 22.83
CA SER A 15 3.62 -6.17 23.10
C SER A 15 2.80 -5.99 21.81
N GLN A 16 1.60 -6.57 21.76
CA GLN A 16 0.71 -6.40 20.61
C GLN A 16 0.35 -4.91 20.38
N LYS A 17 0.25 -4.12 21.47
CA LYS A 17 0.02 -2.68 21.40
C LYS A 17 1.13 -1.99 20.60
N LEU A 18 2.39 -2.23 20.97
CA LEU A 18 3.54 -1.65 20.27
C LEU A 18 3.62 -2.10 18.80
N ARG A 19 3.30 -3.37 18.50
CA ARG A 19 3.24 -3.87 17.11
C ARG A 19 2.15 -3.18 16.29
N ASN A 20 0.98 -2.93 16.88
CA ASN A 20 -0.11 -2.22 16.21
C ASN A 20 0.25 -0.74 15.98
N GLU A 21 0.87 -0.08 16.96
CA GLU A 21 1.34 1.31 16.83
C GLU A 21 2.38 1.45 15.71
N LEU A 22 3.40 0.59 15.70
CA LEU A 22 4.39 0.55 14.62
C LEU A 22 3.76 0.21 13.26
N GLY A 23 2.81 -0.73 13.23
CA GLY A 23 2.10 -1.07 12.01
C GLY A 23 1.28 0.11 11.46
N ALA A 24 0.64 0.87 12.34
CA ALA A 24 -0.06 2.10 11.95
C ALA A 24 0.91 3.16 11.44
N HIS A 25 2.05 3.38 12.10
CA HIS A 25 3.07 4.33 11.64
C HIS A 25 3.68 3.94 10.29
N LEU A 26 3.96 2.64 10.05
CA LEU A 26 4.45 2.16 8.76
C LEU A 26 3.44 2.38 7.64
N PHE A 27 2.18 2.02 7.89
CA PHE A 27 1.11 2.20 6.93
C PHE A 27 0.87 3.67 6.64
N GLU A 28 0.82 4.51 7.67
CA GLU A 28 0.71 5.98 7.56
C GLU A 28 1.88 6.58 6.79
N LEU A 29 3.11 6.17 7.10
CA LEU A 29 4.30 6.61 6.39
C LEU A 29 4.26 6.27 4.89
N PHE A 30 3.73 5.12 4.50
CA PHE A 30 3.60 4.75 3.08
C PHE A 30 2.65 5.69 2.34
N TYR A 31 1.43 5.89 2.84
CA TYR A 31 0.45 6.76 2.18
C TYR A 31 0.80 8.24 2.30
N PHE A 32 1.48 8.66 3.37
CA PHE A 32 2.06 10.00 3.48
C PHE A 32 3.09 10.26 2.38
N GLN A 33 4.01 9.32 2.15
CA GLN A 33 4.99 9.42 1.08
C GLN A 33 4.33 9.54 -0.29
N VAL A 34 3.36 8.65 -0.58
CA VAL A 34 2.69 8.58 -1.89
C VAL A 34 1.79 9.81 -2.14
N LEU A 35 0.94 10.17 -1.18
CA LEU A 35 -0.13 11.16 -1.41
C LEU A 35 0.23 12.58 -0.97
N LYS A 36 1.21 12.75 -0.07
CA LYS A 36 1.56 14.08 0.47
C LYS A 36 2.95 14.54 0.06
N ILE A 37 3.95 13.66 0.11
CA ILE A 37 5.32 13.99 -0.30
C ILE A 37 5.51 13.81 -1.80
N GLU A 38 4.68 12.97 -2.44
CA GLU A 38 4.78 12.63 -3.87
C GLU A 38 6.13 12.00 -4.23
N ALA A 39 6.77 11.38 -3.23
CA ALA A 39 8.00 10.61 -3.37
C ALA A 39 7.96 9.41 -2.43
N LEU A 40 8.27 8.24 -2.98
CA LEU A 40 8.19 6.97 -2.30
C LEU A 40 9.59 6.35 -2.18
N HIS A 41 9.94 5.92 -0.96
CA HIS A 41 10.98 4.93 -0.75
C HIS A 41 10.52 3.60 -1.36
N ALA A 42 11.04 3.29 -2.53
CA ALA A 42 10.55 2.23 -3.40
C ALA A 42 11.30 0.90 -3.21
N ASP A 43 12.12 0.78 -2.17
CA ASP A 43 12.77 -0.49 -1.86
C ASP A 43 11.73 -1.52 -1.38
N PRO A 44 11.56 -2.64 -2.10
CA PRO A 44 10.66 -3.70 -1.64
C PRO A 44 11.15 -4.38 -0.35
N HIS A 45 12.43 -4.25 -0.01
CA HIS A 45 13.00 -4.83 1.22
C HIS A 45 12.91 -3.82 2.36
N TRP A 46 12.05 -4.13 3.32
CA TRP A 46 11.89 -3.33 4.54
C TRP A 46 13.04 -3.54 5.55
N GLY A 47 14.20 -4.02 5.08
CA GLY A 47 15.44 -4.08 5.85
C GLY A 47 16.00 -2.69 6.21
N ASN A 48 15.63 -1.68 5.42
CA ASN A 48 16.01 -0.28 5.64
C ASN A 48 15.21 0.44 6.73
N TYR A 49 14.31 -0.26 7.41
CA TYR A 49 13.49 0.26 8.50
C TYR A 49 13.96 -0.35 9.82
N LEU A 50 14.32 0.52 10.77
CA LEU A 50 14.66 0.15 12.13
C LEU A 50 13.53 0.53 13.09
N PHE A 51 13.22 -0.39 14.00
CA PHE A 51 12.13 -0.29 14.96
C PHE A 51 12.67 -0.07 16.37
N THR A 52 12.07 0.85 17.10
CA THR A 52 12.44 1.19 18.47
C THR A 52 11.34 0.79 19.45
N ASP A 53 11.68 0.74 20.75
CA ASP A 53 10.73 0.36 21.80
C ASP A 53 9.72 1.48 22.12
N ASP A 54 9.94 2.70 21.62
CA ASP A 54 9.08 3.89 21.75
C ASP A 54 8.13 4.11 20.57
N ALA A 55 7.91 3.06 19.76
CA ALA A 55 7.07 3.08 18.55
C ALA A 55 7.57 4.02 17.42
N SER A 56 8.85 4.37 17.40
CA SER A 56 9.47 5.11 16.29
C SER A 56 10.01 4.19 15.20
N ILE A 57 10.16 4.77 13.99
CA ILE A 57 10.69 4.11 12.81
C ILE A 57 11.83 4.97 12.27
N SER A 58 13.02 4.40 12.13
CA SER A 58 14.16 5.06 11.48
C SER A 58 14.40 4.46 10.10
N LEU A 59 14.55 5.31 9.08
CA LEU A 59 14.93 4.91 7.73
C LEU A 59 16.42 5.17 7.55
N VAL A 60 17.17 4.16 7.10
CA VAL A 60 18.64 4.21 7.10
C VAL A 60 19.26 4.44 5.73
N ASP A 61 18.54 4.11 4.66
CA ASP A 61 18.99 4.24 3.28
C ASP A 61 17.89 4.93 2.48
N PHE A 62 18.27 5.84 1.58
CA PHE A 62 17.37 6.54 0.66
C PHE A 62 17.83 6.39 -0.81
N GLY A 63 18.66 5.38 -1.10
CA GLY A 63 19.20 5.12 -2.44
C GLY A 63 18.16 4.67 -3.47
N CYS A 64 16.94 4.32 -3.05
CA CYS A 64 15.85 3.92 -3.93
C CYS A 64 14.59 4.78 -3.70
N VAL A 65 14.65 6.06 -4.06
CA VAL A 65 13.48 6.95 -4.07
C VAL A 65 12.89 7.08 -5.48
N LYS A 66 11.57 7.04 -5.58
CA LYS A 66 10.81 7.30 -6.81
C LYS A 66 9.89 8.48 -6.59
N TYR A 67 9.95 9.46 -7.49
CA TYR A 67 9.03 10.59 -7.52
C TYR A 67 7.79 10.20 -8.33
N LEU A 68 6.63 10.59 -7.83
CA LEU A 68 5.35 10.40 -8.49
C LEU A 68 4.95 11.69 -9.18
N SER A 69 4.40 11.60 -10.40
CA SER A 69 3.90 12.80 -11.07
C SER A 69 2.61 13.32 -10.39
N PRO A 70 2.31 14.63 -10.48
CA PRO A 70 1.05 15.18 -9.97
C PRO A 70 -0.18 14.47 -10.55
N GLU A 71 -0.14 14.08 -11.82
CA GLU A 71 -1.21 13.33 -12.51
C GLU A 71 -1.40 11.94 -11.88
N SER A 72 -0.31 11.24 -11.59
CA SER A 72 -0.34 9.96 -10.89
C SER A 72 -0.89 10.08 -9.48
N VAL A 73 -0.48 11.10 -8.73
CA VAL A 73 -1.00 11.34 -7.37
C VAL A 73 -2.48 11.69 -7.41
N ALA A 74 -2.92 12.54 -8.35
CA ALA A 74 -4.34 12.88 -8.54
C ALA A 74 -5.16 11.63 -8.91
N TYR A 75 -4.64 10.77 -9.79
CA TYR A 75 -5.26 9.49 -10.11
C TYR A 75 -5.36 8.58 -8.87
N LEU A 76 -4.27 8.40 -8.12
CA LEU A 76 -4.26 7.58 -6.90
C LEU A 76 -5.28 8.06 -5.87
N ARG A 77 -5.42 9.39 -5.72
CA ARG A 77 -6.46 10.01 -4.88
C ARG A 77 -7.88 9.67 -5.33
N SER A 78 -8.11 9.57 -6.64
CA SER A 78 -9.43 9.25 -7.20
C SER A 78 -9.82 7.76 -7.05
N VAL A 79 -8.84 6.86 -7.02
CA VAL A 79 -9.09 5.41 -6.96
C VAL A 79 -9.01 4.86 -5.53
N PHE A 80 -8.15 5.41 -4.68
CA PHE A 80 -8.10 5.01 -3.27
C PHE A 80 -9.36 5.45 -2.54
N LEU A 81 -9.96 4.52 -1.79
CA LEU A 81 -11.26 4.72 -1.15
C LEU A 81 -12.37 5.15 -2.12
N TYR A 82 -12.29 4.73 -3.39
CA TYR A 82 -13.38 4.96 -4.34
C TYR A 82 -14.71 4.40 -3.77
N PRO A 83 -15.76 5.23 -3.65
CA PRO A 83 -16.97 4.85 -2.91
C PRO A 83 -17.95 3.99 -3.71
N GLY A 84 -17.81 3.94 -5.04
CA GLY A 84 -18.65 3.13 -5.93
C GLY A 84 -18.17 1.69 -6.08
N GLU A 85 -18.80 0.94 -6.98
CA GLU A 85 -18.39 -0.43 -7.33
C GLU A 85 -17.17 -0.40 -8.27
N THR A 86 -16.21 -1.31 -8.08
CA THR A 86 -14.97 -1.35 -8.87
C THR A 86 -15.19 -1.87 -10.30
N ASP A 87 -16.31 -2.51 -10.58
CA ASP A 87 -16.71 -2.94 -11.91
C ASP A 87 -17.64 -1.95 -12.62
N SER A 88 -18.02 -0.85 -11.95
CA SER A 88 -18.90 0.19 -12.48
C SER A 88 -18.30 0.90 -13.70
N VAL A 89 -19.17 1.53 -14.49
CA VAL A 89 -18.77 2.36 -15.64
C VAL A 89 -17.89 3.52 -15.19
N ASP A 90 -18.19 4.12 -14.04
CA ASP A 90 -17.45 5.28 -13.55
C ASP A 90 -16.05 4.92 -13.05
N PHE A 91 -15.88 3.77 -12.37
CA PHE A 91 -14.55 3.31 -12.01
C PHE A 91 -13.71 2.99 -13.25
N ARG A 92 -14.31 2.36 -14.28
CA ARG A 92 -13.62 2.11 -15.56
C ARG A 92 -13.18 3.41 -16.23
N ARG A 93 -14.03 4.43 -16.23
CA ARG A 93 -13.69 5.76 -16.76
C ARG A 93 -12.54 6.41 -16.00
N LEU A 94 -12.44 6.25 -14.68
CA LEU A 94 -11.30 6.74 -13.91
C LEU A 94 -9.99 6.07 -14.35
N LEU A 95 -10.01 4.74 -14.52
CA LEU A 95 -8.84 4.01 -15.01
C LEU A 95 -8.47 4.45 -16.43
N GLU A 96 -9.46 4.53 -17.33
CA GLU A 96 -9.24 4.92 -18.74
C GLU A 96 -8.72 6.35 -18.85
N LYS A 97 -9.30 7.28 -18.09
CA LYS A 97 -8.87 8.68 -18.07
C LYS A 97 -7.39 8.84 -17.74
N TYR A 98 -6.89 8.17 -16.71
CA TYR A 98 -5.48 8.31 -16.36
C TYR A 98 -4.55 7.80 -17.47
N TYR A 99 -4.90 6.69 -18.12
CA TYR A 99 -4.14 6.18 -19.26
C TYR A 99 -4.17 7.17 -20.42
N ASP A 100 -5.32 7.74 -20.74
CA ASP A 100 -5.46 8.77 -21.78
C ASP A 100 -4.63 10.03 -21.44
N ASP A 101 -4.66 10.48 -20.18
CA ASP A 101 -3.92 11.66 -19.71
C ASP A 101 -2.39 11.51 -19.87
N ILE A 102 -1.87 10.29 -19.76
CA ILE A 102 -0.43 9.99 -19.99
C ILE A 102 -0.13 9.52 -21.42
N GLY A 103 -1.12 9.57 -22.33
CA GLY A 103 -0.96 9.20 -23.73
C GLY A 103 -0.85 7.69 -24.01
N GLU A 104 -1.30 6.86 -23.07
CA GLU A 104 -1.27 5.40 -23.15
C GLU A 104 -2.66 4.81 -23.31
N LYS A 105 -2.77 3.59 -23.85
CA LYS A 105 -4.06 2.89 -23.95
C LYS A 105 -4.21 1.84 -22.86
N LEU A 106 -5.28 1.94 -22.06
CA LEU A 106 -5.62 0.89 -21.10
C LEU A 106 -6.03 -0.40 -21.81
N LEU A 107 -5.15 -1.41 -21.74
CA LEU A 107 -5.41 -2.71 -22.35
C LEU A 107 -6.46 -3.50 -21.55
N PRO A 108 -7.31 -4.32 -22.22
CA PRO A 108 -8.34 -5.10 -21.53
C PRO A 108 -7.81 -6.02 -20.43
N GLY A 109 -6.61 -6.58 -20.61
CA GLY A 109 -5.95 -7.42 -19.60
C GLY A 109 -5.55 -6.61 -18.36
N ALA A 110 -4.90 -5.47 -18.54
CA ALA A 110 -4.52 -4.56 -17.47
C ALA A 110 -5.74 -4.04 -16.71
N ARG A 111 -6.80 -3.64 -17.42
CA ARG A 111 -8.07 -3.21 -16.80
C ARG A 111 -8.64 -4.27 -15.87
N ARG A 112 -8.77 -5.52 -16.35
CA ARG A 112 -9.28 -6.62 -15.53
C ARG A 112 -8.41 -6.86 -14.30
N ALA A 113 -7.09 -6.81 -14.46
CA ALA A 113 -6.16 -7.01 -13.35
C ALA A 113 -6.24 -5.88 -12.31
N LEU A 114 -6.37 -4.61 -12.73
CA LEU A 114 -6.52 -3.46 -11.84
C LEU A 114 -7.84 -3.51 -11.06
N ILE A 115 -8.95 -3.81 -11.74
CA ILE A 115 -10.26 -4.00 -11.09
C ILE A 115 -10.21 -5.15 -10.09
N GLY A 116 -9.62 -6.29 -10.48
CA GLY A 116 -9.43 -7.44 -9.61
C GLY A 116 -8.65 -7.08 -8.35
N LEU A 117 -7.53 -6.37 -8.48
CA LEU A 117 -6.73 -5.94 -7.32
C LEU A 117 -7.52 -4.99 -6.40
N ALA A 118 -8.24 -4.03 -6.99
CA ALA A 118 -9.05 -3.08 -6.22
C ALA A 118 -10.15 -3.78 -5.42
N GLU A 119 -10.85 -4.74 -6.03
CA GLU A 119 -11.94 -5.50 -5.39
C GLU A 119 -11.42 -6.49 -4.34
N ASN A 120 -10.39 -7.26 -4.70
CA ASN A 120 -9.92 -8.37 -3.87
C ASN A 120 -9.09 -7.90 -2.68
N PHE A 121 -8.48 -6.71 -2.74
CA PHE A 121 -7.57 -6.22 -1.70
C PHE A 121 -7.89 -4.81 -1.23
N TYR A 122 -7.85 -3.78 -2.08
CA TYR A 122 -7.96 -2.40 -1.59
C TYR A 122 -9.29 -2.13 -0.87
N ARG A 123 -10.41 -2.64 -1.38
CA ARG A 123 -11.71 -2.56 -0.68
C ARG A 123 -11.75 -3.34 0.63
N LYS A 124 -10.97 -4.42 0.77
CA LYS A 124 -10.91 -5.21 2.01
C LYS A 124 -9.99 -4.57 3.04
N VAL A 125 -8.85 -4.05 2.60
CA VAL A 125 -7.85 -3.43 3.49
C VAL A 125 -8.36 -2.09 3.97
N TYR A 126 -8.83 -1.24 3.08
CA TYR A 126 -9.34 0.08 3.43
C TYR A 126 -10.66 0.34 2.68
N PRO A 127 -11.80 -0.19 3.15
CA PRO A 127 -13.09 0.13 2.55
C PRO A 127 -13.42 1.63 2.66
N PRO A 128 -14.12 2.22 1.68
CA PRO A 128 -14.51 3.64 1.68
C PRO A 128 -15.43 4.00 2.86
N LYS A 129 -16.30 3.07 3.25
CA LYS A 129 -17.23 3.19 4.37
C LYS A 129 -16.91 2.12 5.41
N PRO A 130 -15.83 2.29 6.21
CA PRO A 130 -15.47 1.34 7.24
C PRO A 130 -16.47 1.42 8.41
N GLU A 131 -16.59 0.34 9.16
CA GLU A 131 -17.26 0.38 10.47
C GLU A 131 -16.50 1.26 11.45
N LYS A 132 -17.19 1.73 12.51
CA LYS A 132 -16.56 2.55 13.55
C LYS A 132 -15.44 1.74 14.22
N ASN A 133 -14.24 2.31 14.28
CA ASN A 133 -13.03 1.68 14.83
C ASN A 133 -12.62 0.37 14.12
N GLN A 134 -13.04 0.15 12.88
CA GLN A 134 -12.60 -1.01 12.10
C GLN A 134 -11.08 -1.04 11.98
N LEU A 135 -10.49 -2.20 12.29
CA LEU A 135 -9.08 -2.49 12.08
C LEU A 135 -8.95 -3.58 11.02
N PHE A 136 -7.96 -3.46 10.15
CA PHE A 136 -7.54 -4.55 9.29
C PHE A 136 -6.47 -5.39 10.01
N ASP A 137 -6.68 -6.71 10.10
CA ASP A 137 -5.74 -7.65 10.72
C ASP A 137 -4.79 -8.21 9.67
N PHE A 138 -3.55 -7.74 9.65
CA PHE A 138 -2.53 -8.20 8.71
C PHE A 138 -1.97 -9.59 9.05
N SER A 139 -2.36 -10.23 10.16
CA SER A 139 -1.88 -11.57 10.52
C SER A 139 -2.47 -12.71 9.67
N ASP A 140 -3.46 -12.41 8.81
CA ASP A 140 -4.04 -13.39 7.90
C ASP A 140 -3.05 -13.81 6.81
N THR A 141 -2.58 -15.06 6.89
CA THR A 141 -1.62 -15.64 5.95
C THR A 141 -2.24 -15.92 4.58
N THR A 142 -3.53 -16.26 4.53
CA THR A 142 -4.26 -16.52 3.28
C THR A 142 -4.40 -15.22 2.50
N PHE A 143 -4.82 -14.15 3.19
CA PHE A 143 -4.89 -12.82 2.60
C PHE A 143 -3.54 -12.39 2.01
N LEU A 144 -2.46 -12.46 2.81
CA LEU A 144 -1.13 -12.06 2.34
C LEU A 144 -0.68 -12.88 1.13
N ARG A 145 -0.83 -14.22 1.17
CA ARG A 145 -0.44 -15.09 0.06
C ARG A 145 -1.18 -14.73 -1.22
N ASP A 146 -2.49 -14.53 -1.13
CA ASP A 146 -3.33 -14.23 -2.28
C ASP A 146 -3.01 -12.84 -2.85
N PHE A 147 -2.79 -11.84 -1.99
CA PHE A 147 -2.31 -10.51 -2.38
C PHE A 147 -0.97 -10.57 -3.12
N LEU A 148 0.03 -11.23 -2.55
CA LEU A 148 1.35 -11.36 -3.19
C LEU A 148 1.27 -12.07 -4.54
N ARG A 149 0.37 -13.05 -4.69
CA ARG A 149 0.14 -13.74 -5.97
C ARG A 149 -0.49 -12.80 -6.99
N GLU A 150 -1.56 -12.10 -6.63
CA GLU A 150 -2.28 -11.22 -7.55
C GLU A 150 -1.45 -10.00 -7.96
N SER A 151 -0.71 -9.38 -7.03
CA SER A 151 0.23 -8.30 -7.33
C SER A 151 1.33 -8.75 -8.30
N LYS A 152 1.90 -9.95 -8.11
CA LYS A 152 2.87 -10.50 -9.07
C LYS A 152 2.27 -10.72 -10.47
N ASN A 153 1.00 -11.12 -10.55
CA ASN A 153 0.31 -11.30 -11.82
C ASN A 153 0.02 -9.95 -12.48
N LEU A 154 -0.38 -8.94 -11.71
CA LEU A 154 -0.57 -7.58 -12.19
C LEU A 154 0.73 -7.04 -12.81
N PHE A 155 1.88 -7.19 -12.13
CA PHE A 155 3.16 -6.67 -12.64
C PHE A 155 3.66 -7.36 -13.92
N ARG A 156 3.16 -8.56 -14.21
CA ARG A 156 3.45 -9.30 -15.46
C ARG A 156 2.44 -8.99 -16.56
N THR A 157 1.34 -8.32 -16.24
CA THR A 157 0.28 -8.02 -17.18
C THR A 157 0.71 -6.88 -18.10
N LYS A 158 0.68 -7.14 -19.42
CA LYS A 158 1.02 -6.12 -20.42
C LYS A 158 0.10 -4.90 -20.29
N GLY A 159 0.70 -3.71 -20.34
CA GLY A 159 -0.03 -2.45 -20.27
C GLY A 159 -0.34 -1.97 -18.86
N VAL A 160 0.28 -2.53 -17.82
CA VAL A 160 0.28 -1.90 -16.48
C VAL A 160 1.38 -0.86 -16.42
N ILE A 161 1.06 0.35 -15.95
CA ILE A 161 2.02 1.47 -15.87
C ILE A 161 3.16 1.15 -14.91
N THR A 162 4.39 1.37 -15.41
CA THR A 162 5.64 1.02 -14.72
C THR A 162 5.78 1.70 -13.36
N GLU A 163 5.35 2.95 -13.22
CA GLU A 163 5.38 3.69 -11.96
C GLU A 163 4.59 2.97 -10.85
N PHE A 164 3.39 2.46 -11.17
CA PHE A 164 2.58 1.68 -10.22
C PHE A 164 3.15 0.29 -9.94
N ILE A 165 3.99 -0.27 -10.82
CA ILE A 165 4.73 -1.51 -10.53
C ILE A 165 5.74 -1.27 -9.41
N PHE A 166 6.47 -0.15 -9.43
CA PHE A 166 7.41 0.18 -8.34
C PHE A 166 6.67 0.42 -7.03
N MET A 167 5.60 1.21 -7.06
CA MET A 167 4.75 1.42 -5.87
C MET A 167 4.20 0.11 -5.32
N GLY A 168 3.64 -0.74 -6.17
CA GLY A 168 3.08 -2.03 -5.76
C GLY A 168 4.13 -2.98 -5.16
N ARG A 169 5.39 -2.93 -5.60
CA ARG A 169 6.48 -3.71 -4.99
C ARG A 169 6.83 -3.23 -3.59
N ALA A 170 6.86 -1.92 -3.36
CA ALA A 170 7.05 -1.35 -2.03
C ALA A 170 5.88 -1.71 -1.10
N GLU A 171 4.63 -1.65 -1.60
CA GLU A 171 3.42 -2.06 -0.88
C GLU A 171 3.44 -3.56 -0.53
N MET A 172 3.94 -4.43 -1.41
CA MET A 172 4.14 -5.85 -1.08
C MET A 172 5.06 -6.04 0.12
N GLY A 173 6.17 -5.30 0.18
CA GLY A 173 7.06 -5.32 1.33
C GLY A 173 6.39 -4.79 2.61
N LEU A 174 5.54 -3.75 2.48
CA LEU A 174 4.79 -3.18 3.59
C LEU A 174 3.89 -4.26 4.20
N TYR A 175 3.08 -4.92 3.37
CA TYR A 175 2.12 -5.92 3.86
C TYR A 175 2.81 -7.14 4.44
N GLN A 176 3.96 -7.55 3.92
CA GLN A 176 4.79 -8.58 4.53
C GLN A 176 5.30 -8.16 5.91
N THR A 177 5.73 -6.91 6.06
CA THR A 177 6.20 -6.35 7.33
C THR A 177 5.06 -6.27 8.36
N LEU A 178 3.90 -5.75 7.95
CA LEU A 178 2.70 -5.67 8.80
C LEU A 178 2.22 -7.07 9.21
N HIS A 179 2.31 -8.06 8.31
CA HIS A 179 2.00 -9.45 8.62
C HIS A 179 2.95 -10.05 9.66
N ARG A 180 4.26 -9.82 9.53
CA ARG A 180 5.26 -10.28 10.52
C ARG A 180 5.06 -9.61 11.89
N LEU A 181 4.68 -8.33 11.90
CA LEU A 181 4.26 -7.62 13.11
C LEU A 181 2.93 -8.16 13.68
N LYS A 182 2.15 -8.90 12.89
CA LYS A 182 0.75 -9.25 13.20
C LYS A 182 -0.06 -8.01 13.56
N ALA A 183 0.15 -6.93 12.82
CA ALA A 183 -0.41 -5.63 13.13
C ALA A 183 -1.91 -5.57 12.82
N ARG A 184 -2.66 -4.90 13.70
CA ARG A 184 -4.05 -4.52 13.48
C ARG A 184 -4.13 -3.01 13.33
N VAL A 185 -4.52 -2.54 12.16
CA VAL A 185 -4.31 -1.14 11.74
C VAL A 185 -5.63 -0.49 11.33
N PRO A 186 -5.91 0.77 11.75
CA PRO A 186 -7.06 1.57 11.29
C PRO A 186 -6.79 2.14 9.89
N THR A 187 -6.65 1.25 8.91
CA THR A 187 -6.20 1.53 7.53
C THR A 187 -7.04 2.57 6.82
N SER A 188 -8.38 2.41 6.78
CA SER A 188 -9.27 3.39 6.14
C SER A 188 -9.16 4.77 6.78
N GLN A 189 -9.04 4.86 8.12
CA GLN A 189 -8.91 6.15 8.80
C GLN A 189 -7.59 6.82 8.43
N ILE A 190 -6.50 6.06 8.33
CA ILE A 190 -5.19 6.58 7.91
C ILE A 190 -5.24 7.09 6.47
N VAL A 191 -5.73 6.30 5.51
CA VAL A 191 -5.79 6.74 4.10
C VAL A 191 -6.64 8.00 3.96
N LYS A 192 -7.78 8.10 4.67
CA LYS A 192 -8.66 9.28 4.66
C LYS A 192 -7.98 10.57 5.11
N LYS A 193 -6.93 10.52 5.95
CA LYS A 193 -6.20 11.74 6.36
C LYS A 193 -5.47 12.41 5.19
N TYR A 194 -5.18 11.64 4.15
CA TYR A 194 -4.34 12.07 3.03
C TYR A 194 -5.11 12.29 1.74
N LEU A 195 -6.36 11.85 1.64
CA LEU A 195 -7.26 12.14 0.51
C LEU A 195 -7.91 13.51 0.66
#